data_AF-A0A1X7SZZ9-F1
#
_entry.id   AF-A0A1X7SZZ9-F1
#
_cell.length_a   1.000
_cell.length_b   1.000
_cell.length_c   1.000
_cell.angle_alpha   90.00
_cell.angle_beta   90.00
_cell.angle_gamma   90.00
#
_symmetry.space_group_name_H-M   'P 1'
#
loop_
_entity.id
_entity.type
_entity.pdbx_description
1 polymer ?
#
loop_
_entity_poly.entity_id
_entity_poly.type
_entity_poly.pdbx_seq_one_letter_code
_entity_poly.pdbx_strand_id
1 'polypeptide(L)'
;MATRTSSCSSSLSLFSSPLTIDQLIDVLDLLERCGFPQAKWYGLGLKLGLRKNTLDAIERNHPGDVSRCLLESLSKWLSRADNVDSKGGATFDSLSGALKSMNENGAADKLDQE
;
A
#
# COMPACT_ATOMS: atom_id res chain seq x y z
N MET A 1 39.17 -7.34 0.86
CA MET A 1 37.76 -7.79 0.88
C MET A 1 36.94 -6.72 0.18
N ALA A 2 36.39 -7.04 -0.99
CA ALA A 2 35.67 -6.10 -1.83
C ALA A 2 34.18 -6.43 -1.81
N THR A 3 33.35 -5.47 -1.40
CA THR A 3 32.03 -5.22 -1.99
C THR A 3 31.75 -3.72 -1.84
N ARG A 4 31.95 -2.99 -2.93
CA ARG A 4 31.44 -1.63 -3.12
C ARG A 4 29.93 -1.77 -3.34
N THR A 5 29.12 -1.32 -2.38
CA THR A 5 27.68 -1.12 -2.62
C THR A 5 27.54 0.22 -3.35
N SER A 6 27.75 0.18 -4.66
CA SER A 6 27.40 1.28 -5.55
C SER A 6 25.92 1.16 -5.90
N SER A 7 25.25 2.32 -5.97
CA SER A 7 23.90 2.57 -6.48
C SER A 7 22.79 2.63 -5.43
N CYS A 8 22.71 3.76 -4.73
CA CYS A 8 21.55 4.17 -3.94
C CYS A 8 21.23 5.65 -4.22
N SER A 9 20.90 5.97 -5.48
CA SER A 9 20.40 7.31 -5.82
C SER A 9 19.25 7.27 -6.81
N SER A 10 19.13 6.23 -7.65
CA SER A 10 18.03 6.07 -8.59
C SER A 10 16.77 5.44 -7.97
N SER A 11 16.92 4.65 -6.90
CA SER A 11 15.80 3.96 -6.23
C SER A 11 14.94 4.92 -5.40
N LEU A 12 15.54 5.90 -4.71
CA LEU A 12 14.81 6.87 -3.87
C LEU A 12 13.79 7.71 -4.64
N SER A 13 13.95 7.92 -5.96
CA SER A 13 13.00 8.70 -6.77
C SER A 13 11.74 7.94 -7.18
N LEU A 14 11.76 6.60 -7.20
CA LEU A 14 10.59 5.79 -7.58
C LEU A 14 9.62 5.61 -6.41
N PHE A 15 10.13 5.46 -5.18
CA PHE A 15 9.31 5.22 -3.99
C PHE A 15 8.42 6.41 -3.59
N SER A 16 8.92 7.63 -3.81
CA SER A 16 8.21 8.87 -3.52
C SER A 16 7.39 9.39 -4.71
N SER A 17 7.40 8.68 -5.85
CA SER A 17 6.57 9.06 -6.99
C SER A 17 5.09 8.82 -6.67
N PRO A 18 4.19 9.76 -7.01
CA PRO A 18 2.78 9.61 -6.77
C PRO A 18 2.21 8.51 -7.66
N LEU A 19 1.62 7.49 -7.04
CA LEU A 19 0.92 6.42 -7.72
C LEU A 19 -0.43 6.93 -8.20
N THR A 20 -0.82 6.49 -9.40
CA THR A 20 -2.12 6.75 -10.00
C THR A 20 -2.97 5.49 -9.97
N ILE A 21 -4.26 5.65 -10.27
CA ILE A 21 -5.19 4.51 -10.36
C ILE A 21 -4.75 3.45 -11.38
N ASP A 22 -3.97 3.83 -12.40
CA ASP A 22 -3.43 2.89 -13.40
C ASP A 22 -2.46 1.87 -12.79
N GLN A 23 -1.85 2.20 -11.65
CA GLN A 23 -0.93 1.34 -10.91
C GLN A 23 -1.63 0.46 -9.87
N LEU A 24 -2.97 0.46 -9.84
CA LEU A 24 -3.76 -0.33 -8.89
C LEU A 24 -3.45 -1.82 -8.97
N ILE A 25 -3.36 -2.37 -10.19
CA ILE A 25 -3.06 -3.78 -10.41
C ILE A 25 -1.62 -4.09 -9.98
N ASP A 26 -0.66 -3.23 -10.33
CA ASP A 26 0.75 -3.40 -9.95
C ASP A 26 0.93 -3.42 -8.42
N VAL A 27 0.24 -2.52 -7.70
CA VAL A 27 0.26 -2.48 -6.23
C VAL A 27 -0.38 -3.74 -5.63
N LEU A 28 -1.48 -4.21 -6.21
CA LEU A 28 -2.16 -5.41 -5.74
C LEU A 28 -1.28 -6.65 -5.90
N ASP A 29 -0.69 -6.84 -7.09
CA ASP A 29 0.22 -7.96 -7.39
C ASP A 29 1.47 -7.91 -6.48
N LEU A 30 1.97 -6.70 -6.20
CA LEU A 30 3.08 -6.51 -5.27
C LEU A 30 2.71 -6.95 -3.85
N LEU A 31 1.52 -6.58 -3.35
CA LEU A 31 1.04 -7.03 -2.04
C LEU A 31 0.91 -8.56 -1.99
N GLU A 32 0.43 -9.20 -3.06
CA GLU A 32 0.36 -10.66 -3.15
C GLU A 32 1.75 -11.31 -3.16
N ARG A 33 2.71 -10.76 -3.92
CA ARG A 33 4.12 -11.20 -3.94
C ARG A 33 4.81 -11.02 -2.58
N CYS A 34 4.45 -9.96 -1.88
CA CYS A 34 4.89 -9.70 -0.52
C CYS A 34 4.28 -10.69 0.50
N GLY A 35 3.22 -11.42 0.12
CA GLY A 35 2.52 -12.37 0.99
C GLY A 35 1.56 -11.68 1.94
N PHE A 36 1.08 -10.48 1.61
CA PHE A 36 0.16 -9.73 2.45
C PHE A 36 -1.21 -10.45 2.53
N PRO A 37 -1.73 -10.74 3.73
CA PRO A 37 -3.03 -11.36 3.87
C PRO A 37 -4.14 -10.35 3.55
N GLN A 38 -4.85 -10.56 2.44
CA GLN A 38 -5.95 -9.70 2.00
C GLN A 38 -7.02 -9.49 3.08
N ALA A 39 -7.22 -10.45 3.98
CA ALA A 39 -8.11 -10.33 5.14
C ALA A 39 -7.81 -9.13 6.06
N LYS A 40 -6.59 -8.60 6.03
CA LYS A 40 -6.18 -7.41 6.80
C LYS A 40 -6.38 -6.09 6.05
N TRP A 41 -7.08 -6.08 4.92
CA TRP A 41 -7.36 -4.89 4.10
C TRP A 41 -7.90 -3.70 4.92
N TYR A 42 -8.78 -3.97 5.89
CA TYR A 42 -9.39 -2.92 6.72
C TYR A 42 -8.34 -2.20 7.57
N GLY A 43 -7.41 -2.96 8.17
CA GLY A 43 -6.29 -2.40 8.95
C GLY A 43 -5.33 -1.61 8.06
N LEU A 44 -5.06 -2.12 6.85
CA LEU A 44 -4.21 -1.46 5.87
C LEU A 44 -4.80 -0.11 5.44
N GLY A 45 -6.10 -0.09 5.08
CA GLY A 45 -6.79 1.13 4.69
C GLY A 45 -6.72 2.22 5.76
N LEU A 46 -6.90 1.88 7.03
CA LEU A 46 -6.77 2.83 8.15
C LEU A 46 -5.35 3.41 8.26
N LYS A 47 -4.33 2.59 8.06
CA LYS A 47 -2.92 3.04 8.10
C LYS A 47 -2.57 3.93 6.93
N LEU A 48 -3.13 3.65 5.76
CA LEU A 48 -3.00 4.45 4.54
C LEU A 48 -3.74 5.79 4.61
N GLY A 49 -4.58 6.02 5.63
CA GLY A 49 -5.30 7.27 5.84
C GLY A 49 -6.74 7.29 5.34
N LEU A 50 -7.27 6.13 4.94
CA LEU A 50 -8.71 5.98 4.68
C LEU A 50 -9.47 6.06 6.00
N ARG A 51 -10.61 6.73 5.96
CA ARG A 51 -11.46 6.83 7.14
C ARG A 51 -12.30 5.57 7.29
N LYS A 52 -12.66 5.26 8.55
CA LYS A 52 -13.53 4.12 8.88
C LYS A 52 -14.84 4.13 8.08
N ASN A 53 -15.48 5.28 7.91
CA ASN A 53 -16.72 5.39 7.13
C ASN A 53 -16.56 4.93 5.67
N THR A 54 -15.41 5.20 5.05
CA THR A 54 -15.09 4.74 3.69
C THR A 54 -14.90 3.22 3.65
N LEU A 55 -14.17 2.66 4.62
CA LEU A 55 -13.96 1.22 4.71
C LEU A 55 -15.26 0.47 5.00
N ASP A 56 -16.08 0.96 5.93
CA ASP A 56 -17.41 0.41 6.24
C ASP A 56 -18.35 0.47 5.02
N ALA A 57 -18.18 1.45 4.13
CA ALA A 57 -18.94 1.53 2.88
C ALA A 57 -18.46 0.48 1.86
N ILE A 58 -17.14 0.28 1.73
CA ILE A 58 -16.56 -0.75 0.87
C ILE A 58 -17.02 -2.14 1.31
N GLU A 59 -16.94 -2.45 2.61
CA GLU A 59 -17.38 -3.73 3.17
C GLU A 59 -18.85 -4.01 2.90
N ARG A 60 -19.71 -2.98 3.02
CA ARG A 60 -21.15 -3.10 2.73
C ARG A 60 -21.45 -3.29 1.25
N ASN A 61 -20.64 -2.71 0.36
CA ASN A 61 -20.80 -2.88 -1.09
C ASN A 61 -20.33 -4.26 -1.57
N HIS A 62 -19.36 -4.86 -0.89
CA HIS A 62 -18.74 -6.14 -1.26
C HIS A 62 -18.68 -7.12 -0.08
N PRO A 63 -19.83 -7.50 0.49
CA PRO A 63 -19.87 -8.36 1.68
C PRO A 63 -19.30 -9.75 1.35
N GLY A 64 -18.28 -10.16 2.11
CA GLY A 64 -17.62 -11.46 1.95
C GLY A 64 -16.58 -11.55 0.82
N ASP A 65 -16.44 -10.51 0.00
CA ASP A 65 -15.42 -10.45 -1.05
C ASP A 65 -14.22 -9.60 -0.58
N VAL A 66 -13.36 -10.25 0.19
CA VAL A 66 -12.17 -9.64 0.80
C VAL A 66 -11.22 -9.08 -0.27
N SER A 67 -11.08 -9.78 -1.40
CA SER A 67 -10.21 -9.37 -2.51
C SER A 67 -10.72 -8.07 -3.14
N ARG A 68 -12.03 -7.97 -3.40
CA ARG A 68 -12.63 -6.71 -3.87
C ARG A 68 -12.55 -5.59 -2.83
N CYS A 69 -12.74 -5.90 -1.56
CA CYS A 69 -12.61 -4.88 -0.51
C CYS A 69 -11.19 -4.30 -0.44
N LEU A 70 -10.16 -5.14 -0.61
CA LEU A 70 -8.78 -4.69 -0.72
C LEU A 70 -8.57 -3.81 -1.95
N LEU A 71 -9.03 -4.28 -3.12
CA LEU A 71 -8.89 -3.55 -4.38
C LEU A 71 -9.56 -2.18 -4.33
N GLU A 72 -10.80 -2.10 -3.82
CA GLU A 72 -11.51 -0.83 -3.65
C GLU A 72 -10.83 0.08 -2.63
N SER A 73 -10.26 -0.47 -1.57
CA SER A 73 -9.48 0.30 -0.58
C SER A 73 -8.24 0.91 -1.21
N LEU A 74 -7.49 0.13 -1.99
CA LEU A 74 -6.32 0.62 -2.73
C LEU A 74 -6.72 1.65 -3.79
N SER A 75 -7.84 1.44 -4.49
CA SER A 75 -8.40 2.40 -5.44
C SER A 75 -8.70 3.75 -4.77
N LYS A 76 -9.36 3.74 -3.60
CA LYS A 76 -9.60 4.95 -2.81
C LYS A 76 -8.30 5.61 -2.35
N TRP A 77 -7.33 4.81 -1.91
CA TRP A 77 -6.02 5.32 -1.53
C TRP A 77 -5.29 5.99 -2.71
N LEU A 78 -5.25 5.36 -3.88
CA LEU A 78 -4.64 5.89 -5.11
C LEU A 78 -5.37 7.14 -5.63
N SER A 79 -6.69 7.22 -5.43
CA SER A 79 -7.46 8.45 -5.69
C SER A 79 -7.21 9.56 -4.66
N ARG A 80 -6.34 9.33 -3.67
CA ARG A 80 -6.06 10.24 -2.56
C ARG A 80 -7.31 10.65 -1.78
N ALA A 81 -8.22 9.70 -1.57
CA ALA A 81 -9.43 9.96 -0.81
C ALA A 81 -9.13 10.26 0.67
N ASP A 82 -10.08 10.88 1.35
CA ASP A 82 -10.03 11.11 2.80
C ASP A 82 -8.79 11.87 3.29
N ASN A 83 -7.90 11.20 4.03
CA ASN A 83 -6.78 11.80 4.74
C ASN A 83 -5.44 11.22 4.28
N VAL A 84 -5.40 10.67 3.06
CA VAL A 84 -4.25 10.01 2.46
C VAL A 84 -3.07 10.97 2.31
N ASP A 85 -3.31 12.21 1.88
CA ASP A 85 -2.26 13.23 1.77
C ASP A 85 -1.61 13.55 3.13
N SER A 86 -2.36 13.45 4.23
CA SER A 86 -1.81 13.63 5.58
C SER A 86 -0.97 12.45 6.07
N LYS A 87 -1.01 11.32 5.36
CA LYS A 87 -0.27 10.09 5.68
C LYS A 87 0.92 9.84 4.75
N GLY A 88 1.28 10.81 3.92
CA GLY A 88 2.39 10.71 2.96
C GLY A 88 1.94 10.53 1.51
N GLY A 89 0.62 10.48 1.27
CA GLY A 89 0.04 10.38 -0.06
C GLY A 89 -0.07 8.95 -0.57
N ALA A 90 -0.46 8.83 -1.84
CA ALA A 90 -0.49 7.57 -2.58
C ALA A 90 0.91 7.25 -3.12
N THR A 91 1.84 6.85 -2.25
CA THR A 91 3.24 6.54 -2.60
C THR A 91 3.64 5.17 -2.06
N PHE A 92 4.63 4.52 -2.68
CA PHE A 92 5.16 3.25 -2.17
C PHE A 92 5.78 3.41 -0.78
N ASP A 93 6.40 4.56 -0.48
CA ASP A 93 6.87 4.90 0.87
C ASP A 93 5.75 4.81 1.91
N SER A 94 4.58 5.38 1.61
CA SER A 94 3.42 5.36 2.51
C SER A 94 2.86 3.95 2.67
N LEU A 95 2.88 3.14 1.61
CA LEU A 95 2.48 1.73 1.64
C LEU A 95 3.44 0.88 2.49
N SER A 96 4.74 1.00 2.27
CA SER A 96 5.78 0.33 3.07
C SER A 96 5.65 0.74 4.55
N GLY A 97 5.50 2.03 4.83
CA GLY A 97 5.27 2.54 6.19
C GLY A 97 4.00 1.99 6.85
N ALA A 98 2.92 1.83 6.09
CA ALA A 98 1.68 1.21 6.56
C ALA A 98 1.87 -0.28 6.89
N LEU A 99 2.57 -1.03 6.03
CA LEU A 99 2.88 -2.44 6.25
C LEU A 99 3.78 -2.66 7.48
N LYS A 100 4.85 -1.84 7.64
CA LYS A 100 5.70 -1.83 8.85
C LYS A 100 4.88 -1.55 10.10
N SER A 101 3.95 -0.60 10.02
CA SER A 101 3.05 -0.26 11.13
C SER A 101 2.05 -1.36 11.50
N MET A 102 1.82 -2.33 10.61
CA MET A 102 0.98 -3.50 10.85
C MET A 102 1.76 -4.71 11.35
N ASN A 103 3.07 -4.55 11.60
CA ASN A 103 4.01 -5.63 11.92
C ASN A 103 4.15 -6.65 10.76
N GLU A 104 3.84 -6.24 9.53
CA GLU A 104 4.06 -7.01 8.30
C GLU A 104 5.45 -6.68 7.74
N ASN A 105 6.48 -6.80 8.60
CA ASN A 105 7.85 -6.38 8.27
C ASN A 105 8.38 -7.13 7.05
N GLY A 106 8.03 -8.41 6.89
CA GLY A 106 8.42 -9.20 5.70
C GLY A 106 7.81 -8.69 4.39
N ALA A 107 6.58 -8.15 4.42
CA ALA A 107 5.96 -7.55 3.25
C ALA A 107 6.59 -6.18 2.93
N ALA A 108 6.91 -5.40 3.96
CA ALA A 108 7.53 -4.09 3.78
C ALA A 108 8.99 -4.18 3.32
N ASP A 109 9.78 -5.10 3.87
CA ASP A 109 11.18 -5.29 3.50
C ASP A 109 11.34 -5.76 2.04
N LYS A 110 10.40 -6.58 1.55
CA LYS A 110 10.33 -6.96 0.13
C LYS A 110 9.96 -5.78 -0.75
N LEU A 111 9.05 -4.93 -0.28
CA LEU A 111 8.62 -3.74 -1.00
C LEU A 111 9.76 -2.72 -1.14
N ASP A 112 10.57 -2.56 -0.10
CA ASP A 112 11.76 -1.70 -0.11
C ASP A 112 12.88 -2.21 -1.05
N GLN A 113 12.82 -3.47 -1.51
CA GLN A 113 13.81 -4.10 -2.39
C GLN A 113 13.41 -4.14 -3.87
N GLU A 114 12.16 -3.83 -4.22
CA GLU A 114 11.66 -3.79 -5.61
C GLU A 114 11.94 -2.46 -6.32
#